data_AF-A0A9W9CTZ8-F1
#
_entry.id   AF-A0A9W9CTZ8-F1
#
_cell.length_a   1.000
_cell.length_b   1.000
_cell.length_c   1.000
_cell.angle_alpha   90.00
_cell.angle_beta   90.00
_cell.angle_gamma   90.00
#
_symmetry.space_group_name_H-M   'P 1'
#
loop_
_entity.id
_entity.type
_entity.pdbx_description
1 polymer ?
#
loop_
_entity_poly.entity_id
_entity_poly.type
_entity_poly.pdbx_seq_one_letter_code
_entity_poly.pdbx_strand_id
1 'polypeptide(L)'
;MDVTDITAQLSQLDGDIDNMEETMNPLIANLPEIAAQLPLLDKVKLYVLAVYTIETTLFNALRLQGIDAKTHPIFTELTRVKQYFAKIKTAEEPPAPRANTLDTQAAIRFIKADLADNQDVNTKLKEQLAKERAKAAFKAAREAKGKKRPADDVEDVAPETSKDEAADDDSDSSDEEGEVEMPEKNKGSGRVSKGGKPKNTKRGARSKKQKKDKS
;
A
#
# COMPACT_ATOMS: atom_id res chain seq x y z
N MET A 1 31.19 28.17 -30.40
CA MET A 1 30.37 27.01 -29.99
C MET A 1 29.39 26.80 -31.10
N ASP A 2 29.42 25.65 -31.78
CA ASP A 2 28.35 25.32 -32.72
C ASP A 2 27.05 25.19 -31.94
N VAL A 3 26.02 25.89 -32.39
CA VAL A 3 24.67 25.70 -31.88
C VAL A 3 24.18 24.39 -32.50
N THR A 4 23.94 23.39 -31.66
CA THR A 4 23.35 22.12 -32.11
C THR A 4 22.04 22.41 -32.83
N ASP A 5 21.93 21.97 -34.08
CA ASP A 5 20.69 22.08 -34.84
C ASP A 5 19.62 21.17 -34.23
N ILE A 6 18.61 21.79 -33.64
CA ILE A 6 17.46 21.13 -33.00
C ILE A 6 16.20 21.20 -33.88
N THR A 7 16.27 21.74 -35.10
CA THR A 7 15.09 21.96 -35.95
C THR A 7 14.34 20.66 -36.26
N ALA A 8 15.08 19.58 -36.55
CA ALA A 8 14.50 18.24 -36.74
C ALA A 8 13.80 17.71 -35.48
N GLN A 9 14.36 17.96 -34.29
CA GLN A 9 13.76 17.54 -33.02
C GLN A 9 12.49 18.33 -32.70
N LEU A 10 12.48 19.62 -33.04
CA LEU A 10 11.30 20.48 -32.88
C LEU A 10 10.18 20.07 -33.83
N SER A 11 10.50 19.82 -35.11
CA SER A 11 9.53 19.33 -36.10
C SER A 11 8.98 17.94 -35.75
N GLN A 12 9.79 17.08 -35.09
CA GLN A 12 9.29 15.82 -34.57
C GLN A 12 8.35 16.02 -33.38
N LEU A 13 8.73 16.87 -32.42
CA LEU A 13 7.92 17.17 -31.23
C LEU A 13 6.55 17.77 -31.60
N ASP A 14 6.51 18.63 -32.62
CA ASP A 14 5.29 19.22 -33.19
C ASP A 14 4.32 18.12 -33.65
N GLY A 15 4.77 17.22 -34.53
CA GLY A 15 3.96 16.09 -35.00
C GLY A 15 3.65 15.03 -33.94
N ASP A 16 4.53 14.83 -32.95
CA ASP A 16 4.27 13.95 -31.80
C ASP A 16 3.16 14.53 -30.89
N ILE A 17 3.04 15.86 -30.79
CA ILE A 17 1.96 16.54 -30.05
C ILE A 17 0.64 16.45 -30.82
N ASP A 18 0.62 16.75 -32.12
CA ASP A 18 -0.59 16.67 -32.96
C ASP A 18 -1.19 15.26 -32.93
N ASN A 19 -0.36 14.23 -33.11
CA ASN A 19 -0.77 12.82 -33.06
C ASN A 19 -1.28 12.42 -31.66
N MET A 20 -0.66 12.92 -30.59
CA MET A 20 -1.14 12.70 -29.22
C MET A 20 -2.51 13.36 -29.00
N GLU A 21 -2.74 14.57 -29.52
CA GLU A 21 -4.02 15.25 -29.42
C GLU A 21 -5.12 14.52 -30.21
N GLU A 22 -4.86 14.14 -31.47
CA GLU A 22 -5.80 13.39 -32.32
C GLU A 22 -6.21 12.06 -31.66
N THR A 23 -5.25 11.32 -31.11
CA THR A 23 -5.52 10.01 -30.47
C THR A 23 -6.17 10.10 -29.09
N MET A 24 -5.88 11.15 -28.30
CA MET A 24 -6.40 11.30 -26.94
C MET A 24 -7.75 12.01 -26.86
N ASN A 25 -8.04 12.96 -27.76
CA ASN A 25 -9.30 13.72 -27.76
C ASN A 25 -10.57 12.87 -27.68
N PRO A 26 -10.78 11.79 -28.48
CA PRO A 26 -11.99 10.98 -28.39
C PRO A 26 -12.13 10.23 -27.04
N LEU A 27 -11.00 9.91 -26.39
CA LEU A 27 -10.96 9.21 -25.11
C LEU A 27 -11.18 10.16 -23.93
N ILE A 28 -10.67 11.40 -24.00
CA ILE A 28 -10.89 12.42 -22.97
C ILE A 28 -12.34 12.92 -22.98
N ALA A 29 -12.91 13.16 -24.18
CA ALA A 29 -14.28 13.66 -24.32
C ALA A 29 -15.33 12.74 -23.70
N ASN A 30 -15.16 11.42 -23.83
CA ASN A 30 -16.14 10.41 -23.39
C ASN A 30 -15.64 9.57 -22.20
N LEU A 31 -14.59 10.01 -21.50
CA LEU A 31 -13.91 9.26 -20.44
C LEU A 31 -14.85 8.65 -19.37
N PRO A 32 -15.84 9.36 -18.80
CA PRO A 32 -16.73 8.78 -17.79
C PRO A 32 -17.67 7.71 -18.35
N GLU A 33 -18.07 7.82 -19.62
CA GLU A 33 -18.96 6.85 -20.28
C GLU A 33 -18.21 5.56 -20.60
N ILE A 34 -17.01 5.68 -21.18
CA ILE A 34 -16.09 4.55 -21.41
C ILE A 34 -15.76 3.86 -20.08
N ALA A 35 -15.47 4.63 -19.04
CA ALA A 35 -15.19 4.13 -17.70
C ALA A 35 -16.42 3.52 -16.99
N ALA A 36 -17.65 3.78 -17.44
CA ALA A 36 -18.85 3.14 -16.89
C ALA A 36 -19.08 1.73 -17.46
N GLN A 37 -18.64 1.47 -18.69
CA GLN A 37 -18.76 0.19 -19.38
C GLN A 37 -17.70 -0.85 -18.97
N LEU A 38 -16.62 -0.40 -18.31
CA LEU A 38 -15.49 -1.25 -17.94
C LEU A 38 -15.67 -1.96 -16.58
N PRO A 39 -15.17 -3.21 -16.42
CA PRO A 39 -15.01 -3.84 -15.12
C PRO A 39 -14.20 -2.98 -14.16
N LEU A 40 -14.47 -3.10 -12.85
CA LEU A 40 -13.88 -2.25 -11.81
C LEU A 40 -12.33 -2.12 -11.89
N LEU A 41 -11.64 -3.22 -12.21
CA LEU A 41 -10.18 -3.24 -12.30
C LEU A 41 -9.67 -2.44 -13.51
N ASP A 42 -10.29 -2.62 -14.67
CA ASP A 42 -9.89 -1.94 -15.91
C ASP A 42 -10.32 -0.48 -15.93
N LYS A 43 -11.45 -0.16 -15.27
CA LYS A 43 -11.85 1.22 -14.94
C LYS A 43 -10.76 1.96 -14.17
N VAL A 44 -10.18 1.32 -13.15
CA VAL A 44 -9.07 1.91 -12.36
C VAL A 44 -7.80 2.05 -13.21
N LYS A 45 -7.47 1.08 -14.07
CA LYS A 45 -6.35 1.18 -15.02
C LYS A 45 -6.52 2.38 -15.95
N LEU A 46 -7.70 2.56 -16.55
CA LEU A 46 -8.01 3.66 -17.46
C LEU A 46 -7.79 5.02 -16.78
N TYR A 47 -8.35 5.23 -15.58
CA TYR A 47 -8.16 6.50 -14.87
C TYR A 47 -6.69 6.74 -14.46
N VAL A 48 -5.95 5.74 -13.99
CA VAL A 48 -4.55 5.92 -13.60
C VAL A 48 -3.66 6.17 -14.82
N LEU A 49 -3.97 5.59 -15.98
CA LEU A 49 -3.32 5.92 -17.25
C LEU A 49 -3.65 7.35 -17.71
N ALA A 50 -4.90 7.79 -17.62
CA ALA A 50 -5.30 9.16 -17.97
C ALA A 50 -4.65 10.23 -17.07
N VAL A 51 -4.51 9.95 -15.76
CA VAL A 51 -3.77 10.83 -14.84
C VAL A 51 -2.27 10.82 -15.18
N TYR A 52 -1.69 9.65 -15.48
CA TYR A 52 -0.30 9.53 -15.88
C TYR A 52 0.03 10.33 -17.15
N THR A 53 -0.82 10.32 -18.17
CA THR A 53 -0.59 11.10 -19.40
C THR A 53 -0.64 12.60 -19.11
N ILE A 54 -1.65 13.08 -18.38
CA ILE A 54 -1.78 14.50 -17.99
C ILE A 54 -0.54 14.98 -17.21
N GLU A 55 -0.12 14.23 -16.18
CA GLU A 55 1.05 14.59 -15.36
C GLU A 55 2.36 14.54 -16.15
N THR A 56 2.50 13.59 -17.08
CA THR A 56 3.69 13.47 -17.93
C THR A 56 3.76 14.62 -18.95
N THR A 57 2.63 15.01 -19.54
CA THR A 57 2.55 16.17 -20.44
C THR A 57 2.87 17.47 -19.70
N LEU A 58 2.34 17.65 -18.49
CA LEU A 58 2.67 18.81 -17.64
C LEU A 58 4.15 18.83 -17.23
N PHE A 59 4.74 17.68 -16.89
CA PHE A 59 6.17 17.53 -16.62
C PHE A 59 7.02 17.92 -17.84
N ASN A 60 6.62 17.51 -19.05
CA ASN A 60 7.31 17.88 -20.29
C ASN A 60 7.18 19.38 -20.58
N ALA A 61 6.00 19.98 -20.41
CA ALA A 61 5.78 21.42 -20.60
C ALA A 61 6.67 22.27 -19.67
N LEU A 62 6.79 21.90 -18.39
CA LEU A 62 7.69 22.56 -17.44
C LEU A 62 9.17 22.47 -17.87
N ARG A 63 9.59 21.35 -18.45
CA ARG A 63 10.96 21.19 -18.97
C ARG A 63 11.22 22.04 -20.21
N LEU A 64 10.22 22.22 -21.09
CA LEU A 64 10.31 23.13 -22.25
C LEU A 64 10.43 24.60 -21.80
N GLN A 65 9.81 24.96 -20.67
CA GLN A 65 9.96 26.28 -20.02
C GLN A 65 11.31 26.46 -19.28
N GLY A 66 12.20 25.45 -19.29
CA GLY A 66 13.49 25.49 -18.59
C GLY A 66 13.41 25.33 -17.07
N ILE A 67 12.25 24.95 -16.52
CA ILE A 67 12.06 24.71 -15.08
C ILE A 67 12.59 23.31 -14.73
N ASP A 68 13.35 23.17 -13.63
CA ASP A 68 13.74 21.85 -13.14
C ASP A 68 12.53 21.13 -12.51
N ALA A 69 11.82 20.39 -13.36
CA ALA A 69 10.65 19.62 -13.02
C ALA A 69 10.89 18.52 -11.96
N LYS A 70 12.13 18.25 -11.52
CA LYS A 70 12.43 17.39 -10.35
C LYS A 70 12.26 18.11 -9.02
N THR A 71 12.45 19.43 -8.99
CA THR A 71 12.21 20.26 -7.79
C THR A 71 10.76 20.71 -7.68
N HIS A 72 10.02 20.69 -8.79
CA HIS A 72 8.62 21.07 -8.87
C HIS A 72 7.68 19.99 -8.29
N PRO A 73 6.54 20.36 -7.66
CA PRO A 73 5.57 19.41 -7.08
C PRO A 73 5.03 18.35 -8.05
N ILE A 74 5.10 18.56 -9.37
CA ILE A 74 4.75 17.52 -10.36
C ILE A 74 5.52 16.20 -10.13
N PHE A 75 6.73 16.25 -9.56
CA PHE A 75 7.51 15.06 -9.26
C PHE A 75 6.93 14.23 -8.10
N THR A 76 6.19 14.86 -7.16
CA THR A 76 5.48 14.13 -6.10
C THR A 76 4.24 13.43 -6.66
N GLU A 77 3.50 14.06 -7.56
CA GLU A 77 2.36 13.42 -8.23
C GLU A 77 2.81 12.26 -9.14
N LEU A 78 3.87 12.42 -9.94
CA LEU A 78 4.44 11.31 -10.71
C LEU A 78 4.93 10.14 -9.83
N THR A 79 5.31 10.43 -8.58
CA THR A 79 5.65 9.40 -7.58
C THR A 79 4.38 8.73 -7.01
N ARG A 80 3.32 9.49 -6.79
CA ARG A 80 2.00 9.01 -6.37
C ARG A 80 1.35 8.12 -7.44
N VAL A 81 1.43 8.48 -8.72
CA VAL A 81 0.99 7.63 -9.85
C VAL A 81 1.74 6.30 -9.89
N LYS A 82 3.07 6.28 -9.67
CA LYS A 82 3.83 5.04 -9.53
C LYS A 82 3.35 4.16 -8.38
N GLN A 83 2.94 4.75 -7.25
CA GLN A 83 2.34 4.01 -6.14
C GLN A 83 0.97 3.42 -6.52
N TYR A 84 0.15 4.12 -7.31
CA TYR A 84 -1.11 3.56 -7.81
C TYR A 84 -0.88 2.41 -8.80
N PHE A 85 0.10 2.50 -9.71
CA PHE A 85 0.49 1.35 -10.54
C PHE A 85 0.95 0.14 -9.70
N ALA A 86 1.68 0.36 -8.60
CA ALA A 86 2.05 -0.73 -7.69
C ALA A 86 0.83 -1.37 -6.99
N LYS A 87 -0.16 -0.55 -6.58
CA LYS A 87 -1.43 -1.03 -6.01
C LYS A 87 -2.23 -1.85 -7.03
N ILE A 88 -2.34 -1.37 -8.26
CA ILE A 88 -3.01 -2.06 -9.38
C ILE A 88 -2.34 -3.42 -9.63
N LYS A 89 -1.01 -3.46 -9.78
CA LYS A 89 -0.26 -4.72 -9.96
C LYS A 89 -0.47 -5.71 -8.81
N THR A 90 -0.55 -5.22 -7.57
CA THR A 90 -0.83 -6.05 -6.39
C THR A 90 -2.27 -6.59 -6.37
N ALA A 91 -3.21 -5.93 -7.07
CA ALA A 91 -4.59 -6.39 -7.23
C ALA A 91 -4.77 -7.35 -8.43
N GLU A 92 -4.01 -7.15 -9.51
CA GLU A 92 -3.95 -8.06 -10.68
C GLU A 92 -3.25 -9.37 -10.33
N GLU A 93 -2.08 -9.28 -9.72
CA GLU A 93 -1.24 -10.40 -9.31
C GLU A 93 -1.15 -10.40 -7.78
N PRO A 94 -2.18 -10.88 -7.06
CA PRO A 94 -2.15 -10.94 -5.61
C PRO A 94 -0.94 -11.80 -5.16
N PRO A 95 -0.07 -11.29 -4.28
CA PRO A 95 1.14 -11.97 -3.90
C PRO A 95 0.80 -13.35 -3.31
N ALA A 96 1.60 -14.35 -3.66
CA ALA A 96 1.39 -15.72 -3.23
C ALA A 96 1.08 -15.80 -1.72
N PRO A 97 0.04 -16.55 -1.30
CA PRO A 97 -0.35 -16.62 0.10
C PRO A 97 0.86 -17.04 0.93
N ARG A 98 1.08 -16.35 2.06
CA ARG A 98 2.25 -16.58 2.92
C ARG A 98 2.37 -18.08 3.24
N ALA A 99 3.48 -18.69 2.86
CA ALA A 99 3.71 -20.14 3.03
C ALA A 99 3.54 -20.60 4.48
N ASN A 100 3.84 -19.70 5.44
CA ASN A 100 3.58 -19.90 6.86
C ASN A 100 2.38 -19.06 7.28
N THR A 101 1.19 -19.66 7.32
CA THR A 101 0.03 -19.13 8.05
C THR A 101 0.05 -19.63 9.48
N LEU A 102 -0.27 -18.76 10.44
CA LEU A 102 -0.42 -19.17 11.84
C LEU A 102 -1.81 -19.79 12.04
N ASP A 103 -1.86 -21.01 12.57
CA ASP A 103 -3.12 -21.60 13.04
C ASP A 103 -3.56 -20.90 14.34
N THR A 104 -4.48 -19.95 14.22
CA THR A 104 -5.05 -19.21 15.34
C THR A 104 -5.77 -20.13 16.33
N GLN A 105 -6.37 -21.24 15.86
CA GLN A 105 -7.02 -22.20 16.75
C GLN A 105 -6.02 -23.04 17.54
N ALA A 106 -4.89 -23.42 16.93
CA ALA A 106 -3.82 -24.11 17.63
C ALA A 106 -3.17 -23.19 18.69
N ALA A 107 -2.87 -21.94 18.32
CA ALA A 107 -2.34 -20.94 19.27
C ALA A 107 -3.27 -20.74 20.47
N ILE A 108 -4.59 -20.58 20.25
CA ILE A 108 -5.58 -20.46 21.33
C ILE A 108 -5.61 -21.72 22.22
N ARG A 109 -5.45 -22.93 21.66
CA ARG A 109 -5.37 -24.18 22.44
C ARG A 109 -4.12 -24.24 23.32
N PHE A 110 -2.97 -23.83 22.81
CA PHE A 110 -1.72 -23.78 23.60
C PHE A 110 -1.83 -22.78 24.75
N ILE A 111 -2.27 -21.54 24.48
CA ILE A 111 -2.44 -20.51 25.52
C ILE A 111 -3.48 -20.95 26.56
N LYS A 112 -4.57 -21.59 26.15
CA LYS A 112 -5.60 -22.11 27.06
C LYS A 112 -5.10 -23.26 27.96
N ALA A 113 -4.14 -24.06 27.49
CA ALA A 113 -3.55 -25.13 28.30
C ALA A 113 -2.60 -24.57 29.36
N ASP A 114 -1.85 -23.51 29.04
CA ASP A 114 -0.90 -22.84 29.93
C ASP A 114 -1.59 -21.95 30.97
N LEU A 115 -2.63 -21.21 30.56
CA LEU A 115 -3.40 -20.31 31.44
C LEU A 115 -4.72 -20.96 31.94
N ALA A 116 -4.72 -22.27 32.16
CA ALA A 116 -5.92 -23.02 32.56
C ALA A 116 -6.52 -22.54 33.90
N ASP A 117 -5.67 -22.10 34.82
CA ASP A 117 -6.02 -21.70 36.19
C ASP A 117 -6.77 -20.35 36.28
N ASN A 118 -6.73 -19.53 35.22
CA ASN A 118 -7.41 -18.24 35.19
C ASN A 118 -8.76 -18.32 34.44
N GLN A 119 -9.86 -18.34 35.20
CA GLN A 119 -11.22 -18.48 34.67
C GLN A 119 -11.59 -17.37 33.67
N ASP A 120 -11.21 -16.11 33.93
CA ASP A 120 -11.55 -14.94 33.11
C ASP A 120 -10.81 -14.91 31.77
N VAL A 121 -9.60 -15.49 31.73
CA VAL A 121 -8.87 -15.69 30.47
C VAL A 121 -9.46 -16.88 29.70
N ASN A 122 -9.84 -17.94 30.40
CA ASN A 122 -10.37 -19.17 29.81
C ASN A 122 -11.76 -18.94 29.15
N THR A 123 -12.62 -18.07 29.70
CA THR A 123 -13.87 -17.64 29.04
C THR A 123 -13.60 -16.87 27.75
N LYS A 124 -12.74 -15.86 27.78
CA LYS A 124 -12.35 -15.07 26.59
C LYS A 124 -11.72 -15.93 25.50
N LEU A 125 -10.85 -16.89 25.84
CA LEU A 125 -10.25 -17.81 24.87
C LEU A 125 -11.27 -18.80 24.28
N LYS A 126 -12.31 -19.22 25.03
CA LYS A 126 -13.42 -20.03 24.49
C LYS A 126 -14.23 -19.23 23.46
N GLU A 127 -14.53 -17.96 23.75
CA GLU A 127 -15.24 -17.06 22.84
C GLU A 127 -14.43 -16.82 21.55
N GLN A 128 -13.14 -16.50 21.66
CA GLN A 128 -12.24 -16.34 20.52
C GLN A 128 -12.15 -17.62 19.68
N LEU A 129 -12.07 -18.80 20.31
CA LEU A 129 -12.07 -20.08 19.60
C LEU A 129 -13.38 -20.33 18.83
N ALA A 130 -14.53 -19.93 19.39
CA ALA A 130 -15.82 -20.01 18.70
C ALA A 130 -15.87 -19.04 17.51
N LYS A 131 -15.41 -17.79 17.69
CA LYS A 131 -15.34 -16.76 16.66
C LYS A 131 -14.44 -17.17 15.49
N GLU A 132 -13.26 -17.72 15.76
CA GLU A 132 -12.34 -18.24 14.73
C GLU A 132 -12.91 -19.46 14.00
N ARG A 133 -13.65 -20.35 14.69
CA ARG A 133 -14.36 -21.46 14.03
C ARG A 133 -15.49 -20.99 13.13
N ALA A 134 -16.28 -19.99 13.55
CA ALA A 134 -17.33 -19.40 12.73
C ALA A 134 -16.75 -18.74 11.46
N LYS A 135 -15.66 -17.97 11.59
CA LYS A 135 -14.92 -17.41 10.44
C LYS A 135 -14.42 -18.50 9.49
N ALA A 136 -13.84 -19.58 10.02
CA ALA A 136 -13.34 -20.69 9.21
C ALA A 136 -14.47 -21.39 8.44
N ALA A 137 -15.62 -21.62 9.08
CA ALA A 137 -16.81 -22.20 8.45
C ALA A 137 -17.36 -21.28 7.33
N PHE A 138 -17.46 -19.96 7.58
CA PHE A 138 -17.88 -18.99 6.57
C PHE A 138 -16.92 -18.94 5.37
N LYS A 139 -15.60 -18.96 5.61
CA LYS A 139 -14.58 -19.00 4.55
C LYS A 139 -14.69 -20.28 3.72
N ALA A 140 -14.83 -21.44 4.36
CA ALA A 140 -15.01 -22.71 3.67
C ALA A 140 -16.30 -22.75 2.83
N ALA A 141 -17.41 -22.20 3.34
CA ALA A 141 -18.66 -22.09 2.59
C ALA A 141 -18.52 -21.16 1.37
N ARG A 142 -17.81 -20.03 1.50
CA ARG A 142 -17.52 -19.09 0.40
C ARG A 142 -16.62 -19.74 -0.67
N GLU A 143 -15.58 -20.46 -0.27
CA GLU A 143 -14.69 -21.19 -1.19
C GLU A 143 -15.41 -22.35 -1.92
N ALA A 144 -16.32 -23.05 -1.23
CA ALA A 144 -17.16 -24.08 -1.83
C ALA A 144 -18.17 -23.51 -2.85
N LYS A 145 -18.75 -22.33 -2.59
CA LYS A 145 -19.60 -21.62 -3.57
C LYS A 145 -18.80 -21.06 -4.75
N GLY A 146 -17.58 -20.56 -4.52
CA GLY A 146 -16.69 -20.04 -5.56
C GLY A 146 -16.28 -21.06 -6.61
N LYS A 147 -16.26 -22.36 -6.27
CA LYS A 147 -15.98 -23.46 -7.21
C LYS A 147 -17.19 -23.94 -8.03
N LYS A 148 -18.38 -23.32 -7.90
CA LYS A 148 -19.64 -23.82 -8.47
C LYS A 148 -20.41 -22.86 -9.38
N ARG A 149 -19.83 -21.72 -9.80
CA ARG A 149 -20.46 -20.86 -10.83
C ARG A 149 -19.78 -21.08 -12.19
N PRO A 150 -20.46 -21.66 -13.20
CA PRO A 150 -20.21 -21.22 -14.58
C PRO A 150 -20.55 -19.74 -14.69
N ALA A 151 -19.90 -19.03 -15.62
CA ALA A 151 -20.19 -17.63 -15.88
C ALA A 151 -21.40 -17.53 -16.81
N ASP A 152 -22.58 -17.32 -16.23
CA ASP A 152 -23.68 -16.54 -16.83
C ASP A 152 -24.71 -16.18 -15.74
N ASP A 153 -25.62 -15.27 -16.10
CA ASP A 153 -26.69 -14.65 -15.31
C ASP A 153 -26.27 -13.82 -14.07
N VAL A 154 -26.45 -12.51 -14.27
CA VAL A 154 -26.72 -11.53 -13.23
C VAL A 154 -28.08 -10.88 -13.54
N GLU A 155 -29.16 -11.65 -13.44
CA GLU A 155 -30.49 -11.04 -13.30
C GLU A 155 -30.65 -10.52 -11.86
N ASP A 156 -30.93 -9.23 -11.76
CA ASP A 156 -31.29 -8.54 -10.53
C ASP A 156 -32.74 -8.91 -10.18
N VAL A 157 -32.93 -9.67 -9.09
CA VAL A 157 -34.25 -9.93 -8.51
C VAL A 157 -34.18 -9.70 -7.01
N ALA A 158 -34.53 -8.47 -6.62
CA ALA A 158 -34.82 -8.13 -5.24
C ALA A 158 -36.01 -8.95 -4.68
N PRO A 159 -35.95 -9.44 -3.43
CA PRO A 159 -37.12 -9.92 -2.71
C PRO A 159 -37.62 -8.82 -1.75
N GLU A 160 -38.73 -8.15 -2.10
CA GLU A 160 -39.47 -7.37 -1.11
C GLU A 160 -40.20 -8.28 -0.11
N THR A 161 -39.87 -8.08 1.16
CA THR A 161 -40.74 -8.15 2.34
C THR A 161 -41.75 -9.30 2.48
N SER A 162 -41.54 -10.13 3.51
CA SER A 162 -42.62 -10.45 4.46
C SER A 162 -42.14 -10.15 5.88
N LYS A 163 -42.88 -9.30 6.59
CA LYS A 163 -42.57 -8.85 7.96
C LYS A 163 -42.72 -10.00 8.96
N ASP A 164 -41.88 -10.02 9.99
CA ASP A 164 -42.33 -10.07 11.39
C ASP A 164 -41.19 -9.63 12.33
N GLU A 165 -41.57 -9.20 13.54
CA GLU A 165 -40.88 -8.15 14.30
C GLU A 165 -39.83 -8.63 15.32
N ALA A 166 -38.80 -7.80 15.57
CA ALA A 166 -38.26 -7.55 16.93
C ALA A 166 -37.27 -6.37 16.97
N ALA A 167 -37.73 -5.25 17.54
CA ALA A 167 -36.99 -4.19 18.26
C ALA A 167 -35.62 -3.69 17.72
N ASP A 168 -35.63 -2.44 17.25
CA ASP A 168 -34.49 -1.52 17.36
C ASP A 168 -33.99 -1.37 18.81
N ASP A 169 -32.67 -1.27 18.96
CA ASP A 169 -32.03 -0.44 19.98
C ASP A 169 -30.87 0.28 19.28
N ASP A 170 -31.15 1.50 18.85
CA ASP A 170 -30.21 2.37 18.13
C ASP A 170 -29.40 3.19 19.14
N SER A 171 -28.08 3.03 19.11
CA SER A 171 -27.16 3.90 19.82
C SER A 171 -26.04 4.32 18.88
N ASP A 172 -26.40 5.30 18.05
CA ASP A 172 -25.49 6.34 17.56
C ASP A 172 -24.38 6.68 18.57
N SER A 173 -23.18 6.89 18.05
CA SER A 173 -22.02 7.38 18.80
C SER A 173 -21.36 8.44 17.94
N SER A 174 -21.87 9.66 18.07
CA SER A 174 -21.45 10.83 17.31
C SER A 174 -19.96 11.13 17.53
N ASP A 175 -19.20 11.28 16.44
CA ASP A 175 -17.89 11.93 16.45
C ASP A 175 -18.09 13.46 16.53
N GLU A 176 -17.65 14.08 17.62
CA GLU A 176 -17.56 15.55 17.72
C GLU A 176 -16.20 15.93 18.33
N GLU A 177 -15.39 16.70 17.59
CA GLU A 177 -14.07 17.16 18.03
C GLU A 177 -14.17 18.45 18.85
N GLY A 178 -13.38 18.59 19.92
CA GLY A 178 -13.31 19.81 20.73
C GLY A 178 -12.13 19.85 21.71
N GLU A 179 -11.26 20.85 21.55
CA GLU A 179 -10.06 21.17 22.37
C GLU A 179 -10.44 21.58 23.82
N VAL A 180 -9.61 21.67 24.88
CA VAL A 180 -8.17 21.94 25.13
C VAL A 180 -7.70 21.12 26.38
N GLU A 181 -6.52 21.19 27.03
CA GLU A 181 -5.29 22.02 26.96
C GLU A 181 -4.06 21.18 27.43
N MET A 182 -3.06 21.78 28.09
CA MET A 182 -1.87 21.15 28.67
C MET A 182 -1.76 21.39 30.20
N PRO A 183 -0.72 20.86 30.88
CA PRO A 183 0.30 21.82 31.36
C PRO A 183 1.76 21.41 31.12
N GLU A 184 2.66 22.38 31.30
CA GLU A 184 4.04 22.38 30.80
C GLU A 184 5.14 21.79 31.71
N LYS A 185 6.24 21.39 31.05
CA LYS A 185 7.68 21.58 31.39
C LYS A 185 8.13 21.55 32.86
N ASN A 186 9.27 20.87 33.06
CA ASN A 186 10.43 21.58 33.60
C ASN A 186 11.72 21.24 32.83
N LYS A 187 12.58 22.25 32.61
CA LYS A 187 13.91 22.12 31.98
C LYS A 187 14.99 22.42 33.03
N GLY A 188 15.92 21.50 33.24
CA GLY A 188 17.17 21.74 33.99
C GLY A 188 18.37 21.47 33.08
N SER A 189 19.30 22.43 32.96
CA SER A 189 20.44 22.32 32.04
C SER A 189 21.78 22.58 32.72
N GLY A 190 22.84 21.96 32.19
CA GLY A 190 24.24 22.21 32.55
C GLY A 190 24.87 21.14 33.47
N ARG A 191 26.19 20.95 33.46
CA ARG A 191 27.24 21.43 32.53
C ARG A 191 28.55 20.64 32.81
N VAL A 192 29.42 20.49 31.80
CA VAL A 192 30.86 20.11 31.90
C VAL A 192 31.21 18.67 32.32
N SER A 193 31.81 17.91 31.37
CA SER A 193 33.16 17.35 31.57
C SER A 193 33.84 16.97 30.24
N LYS A 194 34.97 17.63 30.02
CA LYS A 194 35.98 17.49 28.96
C LYS A 194 36.57 16.08 28.82
N GLY A 195 36.85 15.71 27.57
CA GLY A 195 38.20 15.29 27.12
C GLY A 195 38.60 13.82 27.25
N GLY A 196 39.27 13.27 26.23
CA GLY A 196 39.94 11.96 26.34
C GLY A 196 40.00 11.10 25.08
N LYS A 197 40.49 11.62 23.95
CA LYS A 197 40.83 10.80 22.77
C LYS A 197 42.33 10.45 22.82
N PRO A 198 42.74 9.16 22.85
CA PRO A 198 44.09 8.79 22.43
C PRO A 198 44.09 8.37 20.95
N LYS A 199 45.09 8.85 20.20
CA LYS A 199 45.39 8.38 18.84
C LYS A 199 46.53 7.34 18.90
N ASN A 200 46.38 6.26 18.15
CA ASN A 200 47.41 5.69 17.26
C ASN A 200 48.82 5.36 17.79
N THR A 201 49.17 4.07 17.84
CA THR A 201 50.42 3.54 17.23
C THR A 201 50.19 2.10 16.76
N LYS A 202 50.32 1.74 15.46
CA LYS A 202 51.54 1.50 14.66
C LYS A 202 52.28 0.18 14.99
N ARG A 203 52.42 -0.67 13.94
CA ARG A 203 53.41 -1.76 13.73
C ARG A 203 53.16 -3.06 14.54
N GLY A 204 53.49 -4.25 14.00
CA GLY A 204 54.10 -4.53 12.70
C GLY A 204 54.06 -6.02 12.31
N ALA A 205 54.53 -6.31 11.09
CA ALA A 205 54.53 -7.66 10.50
C ALA A 205 55.78 -8.50 10.86
N ARG A 206 55.79 -9.75 10.39
CA ARG A 206 56.77 -10.87 10.54
C ARG A 206 56.42 -11.81 11.71
N SER A 207 56.20 -13.12 11.54
CA SER A 207 56.74 -14.18 10.67
C SER A 207 58.02 -14.87 11.19
N LYS A 208 58.10 -16.19 10.90
CA LYS A 208 59.02 -17.24 11.39
C LYS A 208 58.57 -17.89 12.71
N LYS A 209 58.32 -19.21 12.83
CA LYS A 209 58.94 -20.47 12.30
C LYS A 209 59.98 -21.05 13.28
N GLN A 210 59.57 -22.08 14.03
CA GLN A 210 60.26 -23.34 14.40
C GLN A 210 59.35 -24.06 15.43
N LYS A 211 58.93 -25.34 15.29
CA LYS A 211 59.59 -26.63 14.97
C LYS A 211 60.08 -27.34 16.26
N LYS A 212 59.82 -28.66 16.32
CA LYS A 212 60.12 -29.64 17.39
C LYS A 212 59.11 -29.65 18.54
N ASP A 213 58.91 -30.76 19.28
CA ASP A 213 58.98 -32.22 19.05
C ASP A 213 58.59 -32.87 20.41
N LYS A 214 58.19 -34.16 20.40
CA LYS A 214 57.86 -35.00 21.57
C LYS A 214 56.51 -34.68 22.25
N SER A 215 55.78 -35.67 22.76
CA SER A 215 56.07 -37.12 22.88
C SER A 215 55.04 -37.98 22.16
#